data_AF-A0A5B2UTY1-F1
#
_entry.id   AF-A0A5B2UTY1-F1
#
_cell.length_a   1.000
_cell.length_b   1.000
_cell.length_c   1.000
_cell.angle_alpha   90.00
_cell.angle_beta   90.00
_cell.angle_gamma   90.00
#
_symmetry.space_group_name_H-M   'P 1'
#
loop_
_entity.id
_entity.type
_entity.pdbx_description
1 polymer ?
#
loop_
_entity_poly.entity_id
_entity_poly.type
_entity_poly.pdbx_seq_one_letter_code
_entity_poly.pdbx_strand_id
1 'polypeptide(L)'
;MKTVRDPSLSLIALSGLDPAGQVMMEVPPIMDNRSAKSAPVLATWRIGFADEYLRNGVRETVEHSNGFLQALEVLKVAGAEVLPVMAQLPDAAAYFTQASSNEIDERVSEHRLDALVSDGQSPAFHGFCKTGYPGVCQIFNDATDGSHVVLWFYGARWARDSLSALVRAYQQAMQAAHGNVPAR
;
A
#
# COMPACT_ATOMS: atom_id res chain seq x y z
N MET A 1 -38.78 33.54 15.93
CA MET A 1 -38.07 34.72 16.49
C MET A 1 -38.04 34.58 18.01
N LYS A 2 -36.83 34.65 18.58
CA LYS A 2 -36.43 35.08 19.95
C LYS A 2 -36.98 34.28 21.14
N THR A 3 -36.16 33.42 21.73
CA THR A 3 -35.24 33.69 22.87
C THR A 3 -35.98 33.70 24.21
N VAL A 4 -35.78 32.65 25.01
CA VAL A 4 -35.89 32.76 26.47
C VAL A 4 -34.47 32.63 27.01
N ARG A 5 -33.96 33.75 27.49
CA ARG A 5 -32.77 33.83 28.35
C ARG A 5 -33.21 33.57 29.79
N ASP A 6 -32.35 32.80 30.44
CA ASP A 6 -32.09 32.62 31.85
C ASP A 6 -32.53 33.78 32.79
N PRO A 7 -33.08 33.41 33.96
CA PRO A 7 -32.70 34.11 35.19
C PRO A 7 -32.26 33.10 36.26
N SER A 8 -30.96 32.88 36.36
CA SER A 8 -30.12 33.32 37.48
C SER A 8 -30.88 33.67 38.76
N LEU A 9 -30.44 33.02 39.86
CA LEU A 9 -30.57 33.37 41.29
C LEU A 9 -31.37 32.37 42.13
N SER A 10 -30.66 31.35 42.62
CA SER A 10 -30.76 31.01 44.04
C SER A 10 -29.34 30.89 44.58
N LEU A 11 -28.91 32.00 45.16
CA LEU A 11 -27.66 32.20 45.85
C LEU A 11 -27.96 31.97 47.34
N ILE A 12 -27.45 30.89 47.92
CA ILE A 12 -27.27 30.80 49.38
C ILE A 12 -25.82 30.44 49.64
N ALA A 13 -25.23 31.27 50.49
CA ALA A 13 -23.83 31.41 50.75
C ALA A 13 -23.39 30.60 51.99
N LEU A 14 -22.10 30.22 51.96
CA LEU A 14 -21.14 30.18 53.07
C LEU A 14 -21.43 29.25 54.26
N SER A 15 -20.63 28.17 54.37
CA SER A 15 -19.43 28.19 55.23
C SER A 15 -18.73 26.83 55.27
N GLY A 16 -17.43 26.82 55.03
CA GLY A 16 -16.58 25.63 55.18
C GLY A 16 -15.33 25.66 54.32
N LEU A 17 -14.48 26.67 54.53
CA LEU A 17 -13.03 26.59 54.27
C LEU A 17 -12.53 25.35 55.05
N ASP A 18 -11.73 24.40 54.59
CA ASP A 18 -10.57 24.37 53.70
C ASP A 18 -10.26 22.87 53.47
N PRO A 19 -9.92 22.40 52.25
CA PRO A 19 -9.02 21.27 52.14
C PRO A 19 -7.68 21.74 51.59
N ALA A 20 -6.77 22.03 52.51
CA ALA A 20 -5.33 21.95 52.33
C ALA A 20 -5.02 20.65 51.58
N GLY A 21 -4.68 20.80 50.31
CA GLY A 21 -4.45 19.68 49.41
C GLY A 21 -4.50 20.19 47.99
N GLN A 22 -3.41 20.84 47.57
CA GLN A 22 -3.10 21.08 46.17
C GLN A 22 -3.28 19.74 45.45
N VAL A 23 -4.37 19.57 44.71
CA VAL A 23 -4.61 18.37 43.90
C VAL A 23 -3.63 18.48 42.75
N MET A 24 -2.45 17.90 42.96
CA MET A 24 -1.51 17.61 41.89
C MET A 24 -2.17 16.52 41.05
N MET A 25 -3.00 16.95 40.12
CA MET A 25 -3.52 16.09 39.08
C MET A 25 -2.30 15.76 38.23
N GLU A 26 -1.73 14.56 38.42
CA GLU A 26 -0.79 14.01 37.46
C GLU A 26 -1.49 14.03 36.11
N VAL A 27 -1.14 15.03 35.29
CA VAL A 27 -1.39 14.97 33.87
C VAL A 27 -0.63 13.73 33.41
N PRO A 28 -1.30 12.71 32.83
CA PRO A 28 -0.58 11.60 32.25
C PRO A 28 0.49 12.19 31.32
N PRO A 29 1.76 11.81 31.47
CA PRO A 29 2.80 12.34 30.60
C PRO A 29 2.31 12.12 29.17
N ILE A 30 2.28 13.21 28.39
CA ILE A 30 1.95 13.16 26.97
C ILE A 30 3.05 12.28 26.37
N MET A 31 2.73 11.01 26.21
CA MET A 31 3.68 10.04 25.71
C MET A 31 4.00 10.49 24.30
N ASP A 32 5.23 10.96 24.10
CA ASP A 32 5.78 11.20 22.78
C ASP A 32 5.56 9.92 21.96
N ASN A 33 4.61 9.96 21.03
CA ASN A 33 4.27 8.83 20.15
C ASN A 33 5.42 8.46 19.19
N ARG A 34 6.57 9.12 19.33
CA ARG A 34 7.73 9.04 18.45
C ARG A 34 8.60 7.81 18.67
N SER A 35 8.29 6.98 19.66
CA SER A 35 9.08 5.80 20.02
C SER A 35 8.31 4.47 19.90
N ALA A 36 7.10 4.48 19.33
CA ALA A 36 6.56 3.25 18.75
C ALA A 36 7.39 2.99 17.49
N LYS A 37 8.32 2.03 17.55
CA LYS A 37 8.96 1.47 16.36
C LYS A 37 7.82 0.89 15.52
N SER A 38 7.27 1.70 14.60
CA SER A 38 6.17 1.31 13.74
C SER A 38 6.52 -0.02 13.12
N ALA A 39 5.68 -1.04 13.34
CA ALA A 39 5.85 -2.30 12.65
C ALA A 39 5.93 -2.00 11.13
N PRO A 40 6.74 -2.75 10.37
CA PRO A 40 6.82 -2.54 8.93
C PRO A 40 5.40 -2.59 8.36
N VAL A 41 5.00 -1.53 7.65
CA VAL A 41 3.61 -1.33 7.22
C VAL A 41 3.13 -2.49 6.33
N LEU A 42 4.07 -3.17 5.67
CA LEU A 42 3.82 -4.29 4.78
C LEU A 42 4.31 -5.65 5.30
N ALA A 43 4.59 -5.81 6.60
CA ALA A 43 5.23 -7.00 7.18
C ALA A 43 4.58 -8.37 6.86
N THR A 44 3.29 -8.40 6.54
CA THR A 44 2.54 -9.62 6.23
C THR A 44 2.20 -9.77 4.76
N TRP A 45 2.62 -8.83 3.92
CA TRP A 45 2.20 -8.75 2.52
C TRP A 45 3.12 -9.56 1.63
N ARG A 46 2.53 -10.40 0.78
CA ARG A 46 3.24 -11.22 -0.20
C ARG A 46 2.90 -10.70 -1.58
N ILE A 47 3.87 -10.14 -2.29
CA ILE A 47 3.67 -9.42 -3.54
C ILE A 47 4.44 -10.14 -4.64
N GLY A 48 3.73 -10.63 -5.66
CA GLY A 48 4.37 -11.29 -6.79
C GLY A 48 4.78 -10.30 -7.88
N PHE A 49 5.90 -10.52 -8.55
CA PHE A 49 6.29 -9.79 -9.76
C PHE A 49 6.70 -10.75 -10.87
N ALA A 50 6.44 -10.38 -12.13
CA ALA A 50 6.72 -11.26 -13.26
C ALA A 50 8.22 -11.28 -13.59
N ASP A 51 8.94 -12.34 -13.23
CA ASP A 51 10.38 -12.50 -13.53
C ASP A 51 10.65 -13.44 -14.72
N GLU A 52 9.64 -14.25 -15.07
CA GLU A 52 9.65 -15.09 -16.25
C GLU A 52 8.36 -14.89 -17.05
N TYR A 53 8.45 -14.87 -18.37
CA TYR A 53 7.32 -14.96 -19.28
C TYR A 53 7.21 -16.37 -19.86
N LEU A 54 5.98 -16.88 -19.94
CA LEU A 54 5.64 -18.07 -20.69
C LEU A 54 4.93 -17.66 -21.97
N ARG A 55 5.63 -17.80 -23.10
CA ARG A 55 5.11 -17.51 -24.44
C ARG A 55 5.20 -18.78 -25.27
N ASN A 56 4.07 -19.30 -25.72
CA ASN A 56 4.00 -20.48 -26.59
C ASN A 56 4.78 -21.69 -26.03
N GLY A 57 4.76 -21.85 -24.71
CA GLY A 57 5.48 -22.92 -23.99
C GLY A 57 6.97 -22.65 -23.76
N VAL A 58 7.52 -21.56 -24.29
CA VAL A 58 8.90 -21.14 -24.08
C VAL A 58 8.98 -20.17 -22.90
N ARG A 59 9.96 -20.38 -22.03
CA ARG A 59 10.25 -19.48 -20.90
C ARG A 59 11.25 -18.42 -21.33
N GLU A 60 10.94 -17.17 -21.05
CA GLU A 60 11.78 -16.01 -21.33
C GLU A 60 12.02 -15.27 -20.01
N THR A 61 13.28 -14.96 -19.69
CA THR A 61 13.60 -14.14 -18.52
C THR A 61 13.26 -12.68 -18.80
N VAL A 62 12.73 -11.98 -17.79
CA VAL A 62 12.33 -10.60 -17.90
C VAL A 62 13.47 -9.66 -17.55
N GLU A 63 13.78 -8.72 -18.45
CA GLU A 63 14.65 -7.59 -18.10
C GLU A 63 13.81 -6.48 -17.45
N HIS A 64 14.14 -6.15 -16.20
CA HIS A 64 13.46 -5.13 -15.43
C HIS A 64 14.17 -3.78 -15.51
N SER A 65 13.39 -2.70 -15.57
CA SER A 65 13.95 -1.35 -15.46
C SER A 65 14.57 -1.12 -14.08
N ASN A 66 15.61 -0.28 -14.00
CA ASN A 66 16.23 0.04 -12.71
C ASN A 66 15.22 0.67 -11.73
N GLY A 67 14.34 1.53 -12.24
CA GLY A 67 13.26 2.14 -11.45
C GLY A 67 12.28 1.12 -10.88
N PHE A 68 11.96 0.06 -11.63
CA PHE A 68 11.16 -1.05 -11.13
C PHE A 68 11.87 -1.83 -10.02
N LEU A 69 13.15 -2.16 -10.20
CA LEU A 69 13.93 -2.86 -9.18
C LEU A 69 14.01 -2.04 -7.89
N GLN A 70 14.17 -0.71 -8.00
CA GLN A 70 14.15 0.19 -6.84
C GLN A 70 12.77 0.23 -6.17
N ALA A 71 11.68 0.20 -6.94
CA ALA A 71 10.32 0.09 -6.41
C ALA A 71 10.10 -1.22 -5.62
N LEU A 72 10.61 -2.35 -6.15
CA LEU A 72 10.59 -3.63 -5.43
C LEU A 72 11.39 -3.57 -4.13
N GLU A 73 12.53 -2.87 -4.14
CA GLU A 73 13.33 -2.69 -2.93
C GLU A 73 12.60 -1.87 -1.87
N VAL A 74 11.86 -0.83 -2.27
CA VAL A 74 11.00 -0.07 -1.33
C VAL A 74 9.93 -0.96 -0.70
N LEU A 75 9.31 -1.86 -1.47
CA LEU A 75 8.36 -2.84 -0.92
C LEU A 75 9.02 -3.77 0.10
N LYS A 76 10.22 -4.29 -0.20
CA LYS A 76 10.98 -5.16 0.72
C LYS A 76 11.38 -4.44 2.00
N VAL A 77 11.91 -3.21 1.89
CA VAL A 77 12.29 -2.38 3.05
C VAL A 77 11.08 -2.03 3.91
N ALA A 78 9.90 -1.84 3.29
CA ALA A 78 8.64 -1.66 4.01
C ALA A 78 8.10 -2.95 4.68
N GLY A 79 8.79 -4.08 4.47
CA GLY A 79 8.52 -5.37 5.11
C GLY A 79 7.75 -6.37 4.26
N ALA A 80 7.45 -6.07 3.00
CA ALA A 80 6.77 -7.02 2.12
C ALA A 80 7.69 -8.17 1.69
N GLU A 81 7.14 -9.37 1.58
CA GLU A 81 7.77 -10.50 0.91
C GLU A 81 7.52 -10.35 -0.60
N VAL A 82 8.56 -10.07 -1.36
CA VAL A 82 8.47 -9.90 -2.83
C VAL A 82 8.94 -11.17 -3.53
N LEU A 83 8.08 -11.78 -4.33
CA LEU A 83 8.27 -13.11 -4.91
C LEU A 83 8.28 -13.08 -6.44
N PRO A 84 9.27 -13.69 -7.11
CA PRO A 84 9.23 -13.86 -8.55
C PRO A 84 8.14 -14.86 -8.92
N VAL A 85 7.33 -14.52 -9.92
CA VAL A 85 6.32 -15.39 -10.50
C VAL A 85 6.46 -15.42 -12.01
N MET A 86 5.92 -16.47 -12.63
CA MET A 86 5.80 -16.57 -14.07
C MET A 86 4.54 -15.81 -14.53
N ALA A 87 4.62 -15.08 -15.65
CA ALA A 87 3.46 -14.49 -16.32
C ALA A 87 3.22 -15.12 -17.70
N GLN A 88 1.96 -15.40 -18.02
CA GLN A 88 1.50 -15.96 -19.29
C GLN A 88 1.27 -14.83 -20.27
N LEU A 89 1.99 -14.84 -21.40
CA LEU A 89 1.74 -13.87 -22.45
C LEU A 89 0.79 -14.50 -23.48
N PRO A 90 -0.43 -13.93 -23.66
CA PRO A 90 -1.37 -14.49 -24.62
C PRO A 90 -0.78 -14.48 -26.02
N ASP A 91 -0.95 -15.58 -26.74
CA ASP A 91 -0.67 -15.61 -28.17
C ASP A 91 -1.59 -14.60 -28.86
N ALA A 92 -1.05 -13.80 -29.78
CA ALA A 92 -1.82 -12.80 -30.52
C ALA A 92 -2.98 -13.41 -31.34
N ALA A 93 -2.96 -14.73 -31.60
CA ALA A 93 -4.05 -15.46 -32.22
C ALA A 93 -5.09 -16.03 -31.22
N ALA A 94 -4.79 -16.04 -29.91
CA ALA A 94 -5.57 -16.75 -28.89
C ALA A 94 -6.54 -15.86 -28.08
N TYR A 95 -6.74 -14.59 -28.47
CA TYR A 95 -7.62 -13.62 -27.77
C TYR A 95 -9.07 -14.11 -27.53
N PHE A 96 -9.51 -15.15 -28.22
CA PHE A 96 -10.86 -15.74 -28.11
C PHE A 96 -10.96 -17.01 -27.28
N THR A 97 -9.90 -17.43 -26.60
CA THR A 97 -9.99 -18.57 -25.68
C THR A 97 -10.67 -18.13 -24.38
N GLN A 98 -11.87 -18.69 -24.13
CA GLN A 98 -12.58 -18.52 -22.86
C GLN A 98 -11.83 -19.32 -21.78
N ALA A 99 -10.74 -18.76 -21.27
CA ALA A 99 -10.07 -19.32 -20.10
C ALA A 99 -11.06 -19.34 -18.93
N SER A 100 -11.26 -20.52 -18.33
CA SER A 100 -12.17 -20.71 -17.19
C SER A 100 -11.68 -20.00 -15.93
N SER A 101 -10.39 -19.69 -15.86
CA SER A 101 -9.70 -19.08 -14.74
C SER A 101 -8.82 -17.93 -15.24
N ASN A 102 -8.72 -16.88 -14.42
CA ASN A 102 -7.92 -15.69 -14.73
C ASN A 102 -6.53 -15.87 -14.15
N GLU A 103 -5.50 -15.54 -14.93
CA GLU A 103 -4.11 -15.67 -14.49
C GLU A 103 -3.84 -14.98 -13.14
N ILE A 104 -4.43 -13.80 -12.90
CA ILE A 104 -4.24 -13.06 -11.65
C ILE A 104 -4.74 -13.89 -10.46
N ASP A 105 -5.93 -14.50 -10.56
CA ASP A 105 -6.47 -15.37 -9.51
C ASP A 105 -5.59 -16.61 -9.30
N GLU A 106 -5.05 -17.19 -10.38
CA GLU A 106 -4.16 -18.35 -10.33
C GLU A 106 -2.87 -18.03 -9.59
N ARG A 107 -2.14 -16.99 -10.00
CA ARG A 107 -0.86 -16.63 -9.38
C ARG A 107 -1.04 -16.21 -7.93
N VAL A 108 -2.10 -15.46 -7.63
CA VAL A 108 -2.46 -15.09 -6.25
C VAL A 108 -2.73 -16.33 -5.40
N SER A 109 -3.46 -17.31 -5.93
CA SER A 109 -3.81 -18.52 -5.18
C SER A 109 -2.63 -19.49 -5.02
N GLU A 110 -1.88 -19.73 -6.11
CA GLU A 110 -0.75 -20.66 -6.18
C GLU A 110 0.36 -20.25 -5.21
N HIS A 111 0.75 -18.97 -5.25
CA HIS A 111 1.82 -18.45 -4.41
C HIS A 111 1.32 -17.83 -3.10
N ARG A 112 0.01 -17.84 -2.84
CA ARG A 112 -0.65 -17.17 -1.70
C ARG A 112 -0.20 -15.72 -1.57
N LEU A 113 -0.36 -14.97 -2.65
CA LEU A 113 -0.02 -13.56 -2.74
C LEU A 113 -1.20 -12.71 -2.27
N ASP A 114 -0.91 -11.51 -1.81
CA ASP A 114 -1.90 -10.46 -1.57
C ASP A 114 -2.13 -9.61 -2.81
N ALA A 115 -1.10 -9.48 -3.67
CA ALA A 115 -1.16 -8.72 -4.91
C ALA A 115 -0.07 -9.16 -5.90
N LEU A 116 -0.21 -8.71 -7.15
CA LEU A 116 0.82 -8.75 -8.18
C LEU A 116 1.27 -7.33 -8.53
N VAL A 117 2.52 -7.18 -8.95
CA VAL A 117 3.08 -5.91 -9.41
C VAL A 117 3.82 -6.11 -10.73
N SER A 118 3.69 -5.15 -11.66
CA SER A 118 4.44 -5.14 -12.92
C SER A 118 4.98 -3.74 -13.23
N ASP A 119 6.07 -3.71 -13.99
CA ASP A 119 6.57 -2.49 -14.63
C ASP A 119 5.54 -1.98 -15.66
N GLY A 120 5.49 -0.67 -15.90
CA GLY A 120 4.63 -0.04 -16.90
C GLY A 120 4.88 -0.45 -18.35
N GLN A 121 6.08 -0.92 -18.68
CA GLN A 121 6.41 -1.49 -20.00
C GLN A 121 6.21 -3.01 -20.05
N SER A 122 5.97 -3.66 -18.91
CA SER A 122 5.75 -5.10 -18.86
C SER A 122 4.38 -5.47 -19.44
N PRO A 123 4.31 -6.46 -20.35
CA PRO A 123 3.03 -6.99 -20.83
C PRO A 123 2.33 -7.91 -19.82
N ALA A 124 2.95 -8.19 -18.66
CA ALA A 124 2.41 -9.12 -17.66
C ALA A 124 1.11 -8.63 -17.04
N PHE A 125 0.16 -9.56 -16.83
CA PHE A 125 -1.11 -9.40 -16.10
C PHE A 125 -2.11 -8.38 -16.67
N HIS A 126 -1.67 -7.41 -17.47
CA HIS A 126 -2.49 -6.31 -17.98
C HIS A 126 -3.66 -6.82 -18.82
N GLY A 127 -3.41 -7.79 -19.70
CA GLY A 127 -4.45 -8.46 -20.51
C GLY A 127 -5.48 -9.25 -19.69
N PHE A 128 -5.15 -9.56 -18.44
CA PHE A 128 -6.00 -10.30 -17.51
C PHE A 128 -6.72 -9.39 -16.51
N CYS A 129 -6.33 -8.12 -16.40
CA CYS A 129 -7.05 -7.10 -15.61
C CYS A 129 -8.33 -6.64 -16.32
N LYS A 130 -9.25 -7.58 -16.59
CA LYS A 130 -10.56 -7.34 -17.20
C LYS A 130 -11.61 -6.97 -16.15
N THR A 131 -12.83 -6.67 -16.58
CA THR A 131 -13.97 -6.32 -15.71
C THR A 131 -14.08 -7.29 -14.53
N GLY A 132 -13.98 -6.75 -13.31
CA GLY A 132 -14.05 -7.51 -12.06
C GLY A 132 -12.73 -7.63 -11.29
N TYR A 133 -11.59 -7.34 -11.91
CA TYR A 133 -10.28 -7.37 -11.26
C TYR A 133 -9.80 -5.95 -10.96
N PRO A 134 -9.36 -5.66 -9.72
CA PRO A 134 -8.79 -4.36 -9.39
C PRO A 134 -7.37 -4.25 -9.95
N GLY A 135 -7.10 -3.14 -10.64
CA GLY A 135 -5.78 -2.72 -11.08
C GLY A 135 -5.57 -1.26 -10.77
N VAL A 136 -4.40 -0.89 -10.24
CA VAL A 136 -4.05 0.50 -9.90
C VAL A 136 -2.68 0.83 -10.50
N CYS A 137 -2.64 1.90 -11.29
CA CYS A 137 -1.41 2.46 -11.82
C CYS A 137 -0.88 3.55 -10.89
N GLN A 138 0.42 3.50 -10.62
CA GLN A 138 1.14 4.49 -9.84
C GLN A 138 2.31 5.00 -10.67
N ILE A 139 2.47 6.32 -10.70
CA ILE A 139 3.57 6.99 -11.38
C ILE A 139 4.35 7.77 -10.33
N PHE A 140 5.66 7.58 -10.30
CA PHE A 140 6.56 8.29 -9.41
C PHE A 140 7.81 8.72 -10.16
N ASN A 141 8.53 9.69 -9.60
CA ASN A 141 9.81 10.13 -10.15
C ASN A 141 10.91 9.28 -9.54
N ASP A 142 11.81 8.78 -10.37
CA ASP A 142 13.05 8.18 -9.94
C ASP A 142 13.89 9.23 -9.21
N ALA A 143 14.47 8.84 -8.07
CA ALA A 143 15.24 9.75 -7.23
C ALA A 143 16.59 10.15 -7.87
N THR A 144 17.07 9.38 -8.85
CA THR A 144 18.42 9.48 -9.40
C THR A 144 18.46 10.31 -10.68
N ASP A 145 17.52 10.12 -11.60
CA ASP A 145 17.50 10.80 -12.91
C ASP A 145 16.25 11.65 -13.18
N GLY A 146 15.24 11.59 -12.31
CA GLY A 146 13.96 12.29 -12.48
C GLY A 146 13.02 11.68 -13.52
N SER A 147 13.35 10.52 -14.09
CA SER A 147 12.49 9.76 -14.99
C SER A 147 11.24 9.25 -14.29
N HIS A 148 10.15 9.14 -15.03
CA HIS A 148 8.91 8.58 -14.50
C HIS A 148 8.96 7.06 -14.49
N VAL A 149 8.89 6.48 -13.30
CA VAL A 149 8.68 5.05 -13.11
C VAL A 149 7.18 4.80 -13.02
N VAL A 150 6.70 3.87 -13.83
CA VAL A 150 5.30 3.46 -13.87
C VAL A 150 5.19 2.06 -13.28
N LEU A 151 4.29 1.90 -12.33
CA LEU A 151 4.07 0.65 -11.60
C LEU A 151 2.59 0.30 -11.61
N TRP A 152 2.28 -0.92 -12.00
CA TRP A 152 0.93 -1.46 -11.92
C TRP A 152 0.81 -2.45 -10.78
N PHE A 153 -0.19 -2.26 -9.94
CA PHE A 153 -0.60 -3.22 -8.93
C PHE A 153 -1.90 -3.89 -9.39
N TYR A 154 -1.95 -5.21 -9.27
CA TYR A 154 -3.11 -6.02 -9.61
C TYR A 154 -3.54 -6.86 -8.40
N GLY A 155 -4.84 -6.99 -8.22
CA GLY A 155 -5.41 -7.88 -7.21
C GLY A 155 -6.34 -8.91 -7.84
N ALA A 156 -6.53 -10.03 -7.15
CA ALA A 156 -7.60 -10.97 -7.45
C ALA A 156 -8.97 -10.27 -7.35
N ARG A 157 -10.02 -10.89 -7.91
CA ARG A 157 -11.36 -10.28 -7.99
C ARG A 157 -11.93 -9.77 -6.65
N TRP A 158 -11.50 -10.35 -5.53
CA TRP A 158 -11.93 -10.01 -4.16
C TRP A 158 -11.01 -9.00 -3.45
N ALA A 159 -9.88 -8.63 -4.05
CA ALA A 159 -8.80 -7.91 -3.38
C ALA A 159 -8.90 -6.38 -3.51
N ARG A 160 -10.09 -5.80 -3.76
CA ARG A 160 -10.21 -4.36 -4.04
C ARG A 160 -9.76 -3.48 -2.86
N ASP A 161 -10.24 -3.79 -1.66
CA ASP A 161 -9.92 -3.01 -0.47
C ASP A 161 -8.47 -3.24 -0.01
N SER A 162 -7.99 -4.48 -0.08
CA SER A 162 -6.58 -4.79 0.21
C SER A 162 -5.66 -4.11 -0.80
N LEU A 163 -5.93 -4.17 -2.10
CA LEU A 163 -5.10 -3.49 -3.10
C LEU A 163 -5.03 -1.97 -2.86
N SER A 164 -6.13 -1.36 -2.44
CA SER A 164 -6.16 0.05 -2.08
C SER A 164 -5.31 0.37 -0.85
N ALA A 165 -5.31 -0.51 0.16
CA ALA A 165 -4.46 -0.40 1.33
C ALA A 165 -2.97 -0.57 0.98
N LEU A 166 -2.64 -1.53 0.10
CA LEU A 166 -1.28 -1.76 -0.38
C LEU A 166 -0.71 -0.51 -1.05
N VAL A 167 -1.46 0.06 -1.98
CA VAL A 167 -1.00 1.22 -2.75
C VAL A 167 -0.73 2.41 -1.83
N ARG A 168 -1.59 2.64 -0.82
CA ARG A 168 -1.39 3.69 0.19
C ARG A 168 -0.15 3.44 1.04
N ALA A 169 0.04 2.21 1.50
CA ALA A 169 1.22 1.82 2.29
C ALA A 169 2.51 1.98 1.46
N TYR A 170 2.49 1.59 0.20
CA TYR A 170 3.61 1.80 -0.73
C TYR A 170 3.91 3.29 -0.93
N GLN A 171 2.89 4.12 -1.15
CA GLN A 171 3.07 5.58 -1.24
C GLN A 171 3.71 6.16 0.02
N GLN A 172 3.28 5.73 1.20
CA GLN A 172 3.87 6.17 2.47
C GLN A 172 5.34 5.73 2.59
N ALA A 173 5.67 4.50 2.19
CA ALA A 173 7.04 4.00 2.18
C ALA A 173 7.94 4.80 1.22
N MET A 174 7.44 5.11 0.01
CA MET A 174 8.13 5.96 -0.95
C MET A 174 8.41 7.36 -0.37
N GLN A 175 7.41 8.00 0.24
CA GLN A 175 7.58 9.32 0.87
C GLN A 175 8.60 9.29 2.01
N ALA A 176 8.60 8.22 2.82
CA ALA A 176 9.59 8.04 3.88
C ALA A 176 11.01 7.83 3.30
N ALA A 177 11.15 7.14 2.17
CA ALA A 177 12.42 6.96 1.49
C ALA A 177 12.97 8.28 0.91
N HIS A 178 12.12 9.13 0.33
CA HIS A 178 12.51 10.44 -0.17
C HIS A 178 12.79 11.46 0.95
N GLY A 179 12.07 11.40 2.06
CA GLY A 179 12.24 12.30 3.21
C GLY A 179 13.49 12.04 4.04
N ASN A 180 14.19 10.93 3.81
CA ASN A 180 15.37 10.52 4.56
C ASN A 180 16.70 10.84 3.83
N VAL A 181 16.67 11.69 2.80
CA VAL A 181 17.89 12.23 2.18
C VAL A 181 18.47 13.29 3.11
N PRO A 182 19.62 13.05 3.78
CA PRO A 182 20.23 14.09 4.61
C PRO A 182 20.62 15.26 3.73
N ALA A 183 20.21 16.48 4.13
CA ALA A 183 20.72 17.70 3.55
C ALA A 183 22.25 17.67 3.61
N ARG A 184 22.87 17.64 2.43
CA ARG A 184 24.32 17.81 2.28
C ARG A 184 24.72 19.26 2.52
#